data_AF-A0A7W1NF15-F1
#
_entry.id   AF-A0A7W1NF15-F1
#
_cell.length_a   1.000
_cell.length_b   1.000
_cell.length_c   1.000
_cell.angle_alpha   90.00
_cell.angle_beta   90.00
_cell.angle_gamma   90.00
#
_symmetry.space_group_name_H-M   'P 1'
#
loop_
_entity.id
_entity.type
_entity.pdbx_description
1 polymer ?
#
loop_
_entity_poly.entity_id
_entity_poly.type
_entity_poly.pdbx_seq_one_letter_code
_entity_poly.pdbx_strand_id
1 'polypeptide(L)'
;VMAKEFKTDLSPQNAPSLNDPMTTAKLIEANAVVGMVPKDSNGDGKISLASGDKVGVSCAICHTISDKSVYDMPGHGSVGKRIDGPAALVLNMGKLLATAANSRAVFPNLQLDDGGKTIGRAPQGLTPDSTEAEVDAYLSNPKFYPVGTFDETQDGHGNSVINTPLFRQDLAAPYGTAGEFHRLEDIGNASYTMNLDPTSLVTPEGREFLKKKGGAAGVELADDYAKILRETGVKGHPFVTATVGHPVGELTSPVGRKVDRQKLLDMNAYMDSLPAPKGADVDQATAKRGEQIFRENCTACHNVDQSVFVPPMLIEMTRIYPGYEPVVLAQRDPPLSPIQNSPGIFDDKMIVVDASDRGDIRGNALPLLLDLDRRTVFLHDVSVHGLDSLLDPKRGATAPHPFYLSDPEQRKDVAMFLRSLDTDR
;
A
#
# COMPACT_ATOMS: atom_id res chain seq x y z
N VAL A 1 11.31 28.32 -17.65
CA VAL A 1 10.74 27.62 -18.82
C VAL A 1 9.56 26.76 -18.39
N MET A 2 9.75 25.75 -17.53
CA MET A 2 8.66 24.87 -17.01
C MET A 2 7.43 25.61 -16.46
N ALA A 3 7.61 26.71 -15.71
CA ALA A 3 6.49 27.51 -15.18
C ALA A 3 5.52 28.06 -16.26
N LYS A 4 6.00 28.27 -17.50
CA LYS A 4 5.16 28.66 -18.64
C LYS A 4 4.50 27.43 -19.28
N GLU A 5 5.22 26.32 -19.37
CA GLU A 5 4.73 25.06 -19.93
C GLU A 5 3.59 24.47 -19.09
N PHE A 6 3.60 24.63 -17.77
CA PHE A 6 2.48 24.24 -16.90
C PHE A 6 1.14 24.90 -17.26
N LYS A 7 1.14 26.01 -18.00
CA LYS A 7 -0.06 26.73 -18.43
C LYS A 7 -0.56 26.30 -19.81
N THR A 8 0.02 25.27 -20.41
CA THR A 8 -0.38 24.75 -21.72
C THR A 8 -1.20 23.46 -21.57
N ASP A 9 -1.51 22.81 -22.68
CA ASP A 9 -2.17 21.50 -22.72
C ASP A 9 -1.25 20.33 -22.33
N LEU A 10 -0.02 20.62 -21.87
CA LEU A 10 1.01 19.66 -21.47
C LEU A 10 1.43 18.68 -22.58
N SER A 11 1.01 18.92 -23.82
CA SER A 11 1.43 18.11 -24.96
C SER A 11 2.95 18.19 -25.16
N PRO A 12 3.60 17.17 -25.76
CA PRO A 12 5.01 17.25 -26.11
C PRO A 12 5.39 18.50 -26.92
N GLN A 13 4.45 19.03 -27.71
CA GLN A 13 4.65 20.24 -28.51
C GLN A 13 4.66 21.52 -27.65
N ASN A 14 3.74 21.64 -26.68
CA ASN A 14 3.56 22.88 -25.91
C ASN A 14 4.21 22.83 -24.51
N ALA A 15 4.63 21.66 -24.06
CA ALA A 15 5.38 21.44 -22.83
C ALA A 15 6.59 20.51 -23.08
N PRO A 16 7.51 20.89 -23.98
CA PRO A 16 8.60 20.03 -24.39
C PRO A 16 9.56 19.70 -23.24
N SER A 17 9.78 20.61 -22.28
CA SER A 17 10.64 20.32 -21.12
C SER A 17 9.98 19.30 -20.19
N LEU A 18 8.66 19.39 -19.96
CA LEU A 18 7.92 18.43 -19.12
C LEU A 18 7.79 17.04 -19.75
N ASN A 19 7.97 16.95 -21.07
CA ASN A 19 7.97 15.69 -21.83
C ASN A 19 9.40 15.21 -22.19
N ASP A 20 10.44 15.87 -21.67
CA ASP A 20 11.84 15.46 -21.87
C ASP A 20 12.32 14.56 -20.72
N PRO A 21 12.67 13.29 -20.98
CA PRO A 21 13.22 12.39 -19.96
C PRO A 21 14.45 12.95 -19.24
N MET A 22 15.26 13.78 -19.90
CA MET A 22 16.42 14.42 -19.28
C MET A 22 16.03 15.48 -18.25
N THR A 23 14.85 16.11 -18.40
CA THR A 23 14.31 17.00 -17.36
C THR A 23 13.94 16.19 -16.12
N THR A 24 13.28 15.04 -16.29
CA THR A 24 12.99 14.13 -15.17
C THR A 24 14.25 13.66 -14.46
N ALA A 25 15.27 13.24 -15.22
CA ALA A 25 16.56 12.84 -14.66
C ALA A 25 17.18 13.94 -13.80
N LYS A 26 17.24 15.18 -14.29
CA LYS A 26 17.75 16.34 -13.53
C LYS A 26 16.93 16.65 -12.28
N LEU A 27 15.61 16.48 -12.34
CA LEU A 27 14.75 16.65 -11.16
C LEU A 27 15.03 15.58 -10.11
N ILE A 28 15.26 14.33 -10.52
CA ILE A 28 15.67 13.26 -9.61
C ILE A 28 17.06 13.55 -9.02
N GLU A 29 18.04 13.93 -9.83
CA GLU A 29 19.39 14.30 -9.38
C GLU A 29 19.37 15.45 -8.36
N ALA A 30 18.42 16.37 -8.51
CA ALA A 30 18.18 17.48 -7.58
C ALA A 30 17.31 17.12 -6.36
N ASN A 31 16.94 15.84 -6.18
CA ASN A 31 16.04 15.35 -5.13
C ASN A 31 14.68 16.08 -5.11
N ALA A 32 14.17 16.44 -6.30
CA ALA A 32 12.94 17.22 -6.49
C ALA A 32 11.72 16.35 -6.85
N VAL A 33 11.91 15.03 -7.01
CA VAL A 33 10.82 14.06 -7.25
C VAL A 33 10.59 13.27 -5.97
N VAL A 34 9.43 13.45 -5.35
CA VAL A 34 9.06 12.77 -4.10
C VAL A 34 9.24 11.26 -4.24
N GLY A 35 9.93 10.66 -3.28
CA GLY A 35 10.12 9.21 -3.22
C GLY A 35 11.27 8.66 -4.06
N MET A 36 11.76 9.38 -5.07
CA MET A 36 12.86 8.96 -5.95
C MET A 36 14.19 9.49 -5.40
N VAL A 37 15.01 8.58 -4.85
CA VAL A 37 16.23 8.94 -4.11
C VAL A 37 17.45 8.64 -4.98
N PRO A 38 18.13 9.65 -5.54
CA PRO A 38 19.40 9.42 -6.23
C PRO A 38 20.49 9.02 -5.23
N LYS A 39 21.40 8.15 -5.65
CA LYS A 39 22.53 7.70 -4.84
C LYS A 39 23.81 7.73 -5.67
N ASP A 40 24.81 8.44 -5.14
CA ASP A 40 26.20 8.37 -5.60
C ASP A 40 26.68 6.93 -5.45
N SER A 41 26.57 6.18 -6.54
CA SER A 41 26.79 4.73 -6.60
C SER A 41 28.17 4.40 -7.15
N ASN A 42 28.83 5.38 -7.78
CA ASN A 42 30.19 5.27 -8.29
C ASN A 42 31.25 5.85 -7.32
N GLY A 43 30.83 6.61 -6.30
CA GLY A 43 31.67 7.18 -5.24
C GLY A 43 32.45 8.42 -5.66
N ASP A 44 32.04 9.13 -6.70
CA ASP A 44 32.75 10.30 -7.24
C ASP A 44 32.39 11.63 -6.55
N GLY A 45 31.45 11.60 -5.61
CA GLY A 45 31.00 12.75 -4.82
C GLY A 45 29.99 13.64 -5.54
N LYS A 46 29.49 13.23 -6.71
CA LYS A 46 28.45 13.93 -7.47
C LYS A 46 27.26 13.00 -7.70
N ILE A 47 26.10 13.60 -7.90
CA ILE A 47 24.91 12.87 -8.33
C ILE A 47 24.76 13.09 -9.84
N SER A 48 24.91 12.03 -10.63
CA SER A 48 24.64 12.02 -12.06
C SER A 48 24.19 10.64 -12.56
N LEU A 49 22.91 10.54 -12.91
CA LEU A 49 22.32 9.33 -13.48
C LEU A 49 22.94 8.99 -14.84
N ALA A 50 23.33 10.01 -15.61
CA ALA A 50 24.04 9.82 -16.87
C ALA A 50 25.43 9.17 -16.70
N SER A 51 26.04 9.29 -15.52
CA SER A 51 27.34 8.70 -15.20
C SER A 51 27.27 7.33 -14.53
N GLY A 52 26.06 6.77 -14.39
CA GLY A 52 25.84 5.44 -13.81
C GLY A 52 25.39 5.42 -12.35
N ASP A 53 25.06 6.58 -11.76
CA ASP A 53 24.39 6.62 -10.46
C ASP A 53 23.01 5.99 -10.50
N LYS A 54 22.62 5.42 -9.36
CA LYS A 54 21.37 4.68 -9.22
C LYS A 54 20.31 5.55 -8.56
N VAL A 55 19.06 5.20 -8.83
CA VAL A 55 17.88 5.73 -8.15
C VAL A 55 17.28 4.61 -7.32
N GLY A 56 17.04 4.87 -6.04
CA GLY A 56 16.22 4.05 -5.17
C GLY A 56 14.84 4.67 -4.97
N VAL A 57 13.94 3.92 -4.35
CA VAL A 57 12.66 4.42 -3.88
C VAL A 57 12.64 4.48 -2.35
N SER A 58 11.89 5.42 -1.80
CA SER A 58 11.64 5.54 -0.35
C SER A 58 10.15 5.54 -0.05
N CYS A 59 9.78 5.33 1.22
CA CYS A 59 8.38 5.33 1.68
C CYS A 59 7.61 6.58 1.23
N ALA A 60 8.31 7.72 1.06
CA ALA A 60 7.71 8.96 0.58
C ALA A 60 7.01 8.82 -0.78
N ILE A 61 7.37 7.84 -1.62
CA ILE A 61 6.67 7.64 -2.90
C ILE A 61 5.17 7.35 -2.70
N CYS A 62 4.82 6.59 -1.65
CA CYS A 62 3.44 6.21 -1.34
C CYS A 62 2.81 7.07 -0.24
N HIS A 63 3.60 7.71 0.61
CA HIS A 63 3.14 8.35 1.86
C HIS A 63 3.46 9.85 1.95
N THR A 64 3.71 10.49 0.82
CA THR A 64 3.97 11.92 0.72
C THR A 64 3.25 12.50 -0.49
N ILE A 65 2.71 13.71 -0.34
CA ILE A 65 2.09 14.48 -1.41
C ILE A 65 2.78 15.85 -1.53
N SER A 66 2.38 16.65 -2.52
CA SER A 66 2.72 18.08 -2.55
C SER A 66 1.51 18.94 -2.21
N ASP A 67 1.77 20.14 -1.67
CA ASP A 67 0.75 21.14 -1.32
C ASP A 67 0.12 21.84 -2.53
N LYS A 68 0.54 21.47 -3.75
CA LYS A 68 0.06 22.00 -5.02
C LYS A 68 0.33 23.50 -5.23
N SER A 69 1.17 24.13 -4.39
CA SER A 69 1.35 25.58 -4.38
C SER A 69 1.96 26.14 -5.67
N VAL A 70 2.65 25.30 -6.44
CA VAL A 70 3.29 25.69 -7.70
C VAL A 70 2.42 25.28 -8.89
N TYR A 71 1.90 24.05 -8.87
CA TYR A 71 1.07 23.53 -9.95
C TYR A 71 0.16 22.39 -9.46
N ASP A 72 -1.11 22.42 -9.87
CA ASP A 72 -2.05 21.31 -9.69
C ASP A 72 -2.45 20.80 -11.08
N MET A 73 -2.05 19.57 -11.41
CA MET A 73 -2.25 19.04 -12.76
C MET A 73 -3.68 18.56 -12.95
N PRO A 74 -4.36 18.97 -14.05
CA PRO A 74 -5.65 18.38 -14.42
C PRO A 74 -5.50 16.86 -14.63
N GLY A 75 -6.25 16.06 -13.87
CA GLY A 75 -6.26 14.61 -14.04
C GLY A 75 -5.14 13.84 -13.33
N HIS A 76 -4.57 14.38 -12.25
CA HIS A 76 -3.66 13.75 -11.24
C HIS A 76 -2.18 14.18 -11.33
N GLY A 77 -1.62 14.57 -10.17
CA GLY A 77 -0.22 15.02 -10.01
C GLY A 77 -0.11 16.50 -9.61
N SER A 78 0.98 16.88 -8.93
CA SER A 78 1.15 18.26 -8.48
C SER A 78 2.60 18.62 -8.12
N VAL A 79 2.92 19.90 -8.22
CA VAL A 79 4.21 20.48 -7.83
C VAL A 79 3.97 21.48 -6.71
N GLY A 80 4.80 21.42 -5.67
CA GLY A 80 4.62 22.24 -4.47
C GLY A 80 5.59 21.85 -3.38
N LYS A 81 5.33 22.31 -2.16
CA LYS A 81 6.05 21.88 -0.96
C LYS A 81 5.66 20.47 -0.59
N ARG A 82 6.62 19.72 -0.05
CA ARG A 82 6.44 18.37 0.47
C ARG A 82 5.51 18.36 1.68
N ILE A 83 4.52 17.47 1.69
CA ILE A 83 3.66 17.16 2.83
C ILE A 83 3.76 15.66 3.08
N ASP A 84 4.37 15.29 4.20
CA ASP A 84 4.60 13.91 4.62
C ASP A 84 3.46 13.37 5.46
N GLY A 85 3.14 12.09 5.30
CA GLY A 85 2.11 11.37 6.04
C GLY A 85 0.90 10.97 5.18
N PRO A 86 0.28 11.89 4.40
CA PRO A 86 -0.88 11.54 3.59
C PRO A 86 -0.55 10.50 2.52
N ALA A 87 -1.47 9.56 2.31
CA ALA A 87 -1.35 8.58 1.24
C ALA A 87 -1.37 9.24 -0.15
N ALA A 88 -0.52 8.76 -1.06
CA ALA A 88 -0.51 9.15 -2.46
C ALA A 88 -1.63 8.43 -3.24
N LEU A 89 -2.88 8.81 -2.98
CA LEU A 89 -4.10 8.15 -3.47
C LEU A 89 -4.27 8.15 -5.00
N VAL A 90 -3.49 8.96 -5.71
CA VAL A 90 -3.53 9.08 -7.18
C VAL A 90 -2.25 8.58 -7.84
N LEU A 91 -1.33 7.99 -7.08
CA LEU A 91 -0.12 7.39 -7.61
C LEU A 91 -0.48 6.16 -8.45
N ASN A 92 -0.10 6.16 -9.73
CA ASN A 92 -0.19 4.96 -10.55
C ASN A 92 1.09 4.14 -10.42
N MET A 93 1.20 3.38 -9.33
CA MET A 93 2.39 2.56 -9.04
C MET A 93 2.61 1.48 -10.11
N GLY A 94 1.54 0.80 -10.56
CA GLY A 94 1.64 -0.20 -11.62
C GLY A 94 2.25 0.37 -12.90
N LYS A 95 1.74 1.51 -13.40
CA LYS A 95 2.32 2.17 -14.58
C LYS A 95 3.75 2.64 -14.35
N LEU A 96 4.10 3.07 -13.14
CA LEU A 96 5.48 3.43 -12.81
C LEU A 96 6.40 2.19 -12.90
N LEU A 97 6.00 1.06 -12.31
CA LEU A 97 6.75 -0.19 -12.38
C LEU A 97 6.87 -0.70 -13.82
N ALA A 98 5.83 -0.57 -14.64
CA ALA A 98 5.84 -0.92 -16.06
C ALA A 98 6.76 -0.04 -16.93
N THR A 99 7.31 1.05 -16.39
CA THR A 99 8.34 1.86 -17.09
C THR A 99 9.76 1.42 -16.76
N ALA A 100 9.93 0.52 -15.79
CA ALA A 100 11.24 0.01 -15.41
C ALA A 100 11.82 -0.85 -16.54
N ALA A 101 13.16 -0.92 -16.60
CA ALA A 101 13.84 -1.76 -17.59
C ALA A 101 13.58 -3.27 -17.39
N ASN A 102 13.19 -3.68 -16.18
CA ASN A 102 12.95 -5.06 -15.77
C ASN A 102 11.72 -5.10 -14.85
N SER A 103 10.51 -4.93 -15.38
CA SER A 103 9.28 -4.98 -14.58
C SER A 103 9.01 -6.38 -14.03
N ARG A 104 9.52 -7.44 -14.68
CA ARG A 104 9.54 -8.80 -14.11
C ARG A 104 10.27 -8.88 -12.76
N ALA A 105 11.14 -7.93 -12.40
CA ALA A 105 11.89 -7.97 -11.13
C ALA A 105 11.02 -7.79 -9.86
N VAL A 106 9.73 -7.47 -10.00
CA VAL A 106 8.75 -7.46 -8.89
C VAL A 106 7.86 -8.72 -8.86
N PHE A 107 8.27 -9.80 -9.53
CA PHE A 107 7.51 -11.06 -9.65
C PHE A 107 6.78 -11.54 -8.38
N PRO A 108 7.38 -11.51 -7.17
CA PRO A 108 6.68 -11.97 -5.97
C PRO A 108 5.43 -11.18 -5.59
N ASN A 109 5.31 -9.93 -6.05
CA ASN A 109 4.16 -9.03 -5.80
C ASN A 109 3.13 -9.09 -6.95
N LEU A 110 3.32 -9.95 -7.95
CA LEU A 110 2.44 -10.04 -9.11
C LEU A 110 1.37 -11.11 -8.88
N GLN A 111 0.27 -11.02 -9.61
CA GLN A 111 -0.74 -12.07 -9.68
C GLN A 111 -0.22 -13.23 -10.55
N LEU A 112 0.04 -14.37 -9.93
CA LEU A 112 0.65 -15.53 -10.59
C LEU A 112 -0.37 -16.60 -10.98
N ASP A 113 0.02 -17.43 -11.95
CA ASP A 113 -0.69 -18.67 -12.31
C ASP A 113 -0.38 -19.77 -11.29
N ASP A 114 -1.41 -20.48 -10.87
CA ASP A 114 -1.35 -21.68 -10.03
C ASP A 114 -2.12 -22.81 -10.72
N GLY A 115 -1.46 -23.44 -11.70
CA GLY A 115 -2.01 -24.59 -12.43
C GLY A 115 -3.24 -24.24 -13.28
N GLY A 116 -3.22 -23.09 -13.95
CA GLY A 116 -4.34 -22.57 -14.75
C GLY A 116 -5.41 -21.85 -13.94
N LYS A 117 -5.19 -21.65 -12.64
CA LYS A 117 -5.99 -20.79 -11.76
C LYS A 117 -5.17 -19.58 -11.34
N THR A 118 -5.85 -18.56 -10.82
CA THR A 118 -5.19 -17.39 -10.26
C THR A 118 -6.11 -16.75 -9.22
N ILE A 119 -5.53 -15.98 -8.31
CA ILE A 119 -6.26 -15.19 -7.32
C ILE A 119 -5.90 -13.72 -7.55
N GLY A 120 -6.86 -12.81 -7.40
CA GLY A 120 -6.70 -11.40 -7.73
C GLY A 120 -7.65 -10.95 -8.85
N ARG A 121 -7.39 -9.76 -9.37
CA ARG A 121 -8.31 -9.04 -10.27
C ARG A 121 -8.16 -9.42 -11.74
N ALA A 122 -7.02 -9.96 -12.15
CA ALA A 122 -6.77 -10.36 -13.53
C ALA A 122 -7.42 -11.72 -13.84
N PRO A 123 -7.90 -11.92 -15.08
CA PRO A 123 -8.52 -13.19 -15.49
C PRO A 123 -7.50 -14.32 -15.72
N GLN A 124 -6.20 -14.00 -15.83
CA GLN A 124 -5.10 -14.95 -15.95
C GLN A 124 -3.95 -14.49 -15.06
N GLY A 125 -3.25 -15.47 -14.49
CA GLY A 125 -2.02 -15.23 -13.75
C GLY A 125 -0.80 -15.17 -14.67
N LEU A 126 0.24 -14.47 -14.22
CA LEU A 126 1.55 -14.43 -14.86
C LEU A 126 2.35 -15.68 -14.49
N THR A 127 3.24 -16.10 -15.38
CA THR A 127 4.13 -17.25 -15.16
C THR A 127 5.59 -16.77 -15.09
N PRO A 128 6.51 -17.62 -14.62
CA PRO A 128 7.94 -17.30 -14.67
C PRO A 128 8.46 -17.02 -16.08
N ASP A 129 7.78 -17.52 -17.11
CA ASP A 129 8.12 -17.32 -18.52
C ASP A 129 7.39 -16.14 -19.17
N SER A 130 6.49 -15.44 -18.45
CA SER A 130 5.86 -14.22 -18.94
C SER A 130 6.90 -13.17 -19.31
N THR A 131 6.71 -12.55 -20.47
CA THR A 131 7.57 -11.50 -21.03
C THR A 131 7.41 -10.17 -20.28
N GLU A 132 8.39 -9.27 -20.39
CA GLU A 132 8.28 -7.90 -19.85
C GLU A 132 7.01 -7.21 -20.36
N ALA A 133 6.66 -7.38 -21.64
CA ALA A 133 5.46 -6.77 -22.22
C ALA A 133 4.15 -7.29 -21.60
N GLU A 134 4.08 -8.57 -21.20
CA GLU A 134 2.92 -9.13 -20.51
C GLU A 134 2.83 -8.60 -19.07
N VAL A 135 3.97 -8.50 -18.37
CA VAL A 135 4.03 -7.90 -17.04
C VAL A 135 3.66 -6.41 -17.07
N ASP A 136 4.18 -5.67 -18.04
CA ASP A 136 3.87 -4.25 -18.24
C ASP A 136 2.39 -4.05 -18.54
N ALA A 137 1.78 -4.94 -19.33
CA ALA A 137 0.35 -4.90 -19.64
C ALA A 137 -0.51 -5.18 -18.41
N TYR A 138 -0.10 -6.12 -17.55
CA TYR A 138 -0.75 -6.37 -16.26
C TYR A 138 -0.67 -5.14 -15.35
N LEU A 139 0.55 -4.64 -15.11
CA LEU A 139 0.84 -3.51 -14.22
C LEU A 139 0.19 -2.20 -14.71
N SER A 140 0.12 -1.98 -16.03
CA SER A 140 -0.46 -0.77 -16.61
C SER A 140 -2.00 -0.78 -16.64
N ASN A 141 -2.64 -1.92 -16.36
CA ASN A 141 -4.09 -2.04 -16.39
C ASN A 141 -4.70 -1.70 -15.01
N PRO A 142 -5.38 -0.55 -14.86
CA PRO A 142 -5.94 -0.14 -13.57
C PRO A 142 -7.09 -1.02 -13.07
N LYS A 143 -7.61 -1.96 -13.89
CA LYS A 143 -8.54 -2.98 -13.42
C LYS A 143 -7.83 -4.13 -12.71
N PHE A 144 -6.57 -4.38 -13.05
CA PHE A 144 -5.76 -5.46 -12.45
C PHE A 144 -4.91 -4.92 -11.31
N TYR A 145 -4.26 -3.77 -11.52
CA TYR A 145 -3.46 -3.06 -10.54
C TYR A 145 -3.99 -1.62 -10.35
N PRO A 146 -4.94 -1.38 -9.44
CA PRO A 146 -5.60 -0.08 -9.31
C PRO A 146 -4.68 1.08 -8.90
N VAL A 147 -5.05 2.28 -9.33
CA VAL A 147 -4.38 3.53 -8.94
C VAL A 147 -4.53 3.77 -7.44
N GLY A 148 -3.47 4.28 -6.81
CA GLY A 148 -3.44 4.56 -5.37
C GLY A 148 -3.27 3.31 -4.50
N THR A 149 -2.90 2.18 -5.11
CA THR A 149 -2.65 0.91 -4.42
C THR A 149 -1.20 0.45 -4.56
N PHE A 150 -0.79 -0.42 -3.65
CA PHE A 150 0.45 -1.18 -3.72
C PHE A 150 0.20 -2.59 -3.21
N ASP A 151 0.87 -3.58 -3.80
CA ASP A 151 0.89 -4.93 -3.24
C ASP A 151 2.05 -5.04 -2.24
N GLU A 152 1.68 -4.95 -0.97
CA GLU A 152 2.60 -5.01 0.17
C GLU A 152 2.92 -6.43 0.64
N THR A 153 2.43 -7.44 -0.07
CA THR A 153 2.76 -8.85 0.19
C THR A 153 3.53 -9.44 -0.98
N GLN A 154 4.32 -10.48 -0.69
CA GLN A 154 5.13 -11.17 -1.70
C GLN A 154 4.74 -12.65 -1.73
N ASP A 155 3.45 -12.87 -2.03
CA ASP A 155 2.79 -14.16 -1.97
C ASP A 155 2.31 -14.66 -3.34
N GLY A 156 2.50 -13.87 -4.40
CA GLY A 156 2.10 -14.24 -5.76
C GLY A 156 0.62 -14.08 -6.08
N HIS A 157 -0.15 -13.34 -5.27
CA HIS A 157 -1.60 -13.14 -5.50
C HIS A 157 -1.96 -11.79 -6.14
N GLY A 158 -1.05 -10.82 -6.24
CA GLY A 158 -1.34 -9.52 -6.87
C GLY A 158 -2.51 -8.79 -6.20
N ASN A 159 -2.53 -8.84 -4.87
CA ASN A 159 -3.63 -8.47 -3.99
C ASN A 159 -3.46 -7.03 -3.47
N SER A 160 -3.22 -6.09 -4.40
CA SER A 160 -2.89 -4.71 -4.04
C SER A 160 -3.98 -4.03 -3.20
N VAL A 161 -3.52 -3.34 -2.17
CA VAL A 161 -4.34 -2.61 -1.20
C VAL A 161 -4.13 -1.11 -1.33
N ILE A 162 -5.12 -0.31 -0.93
CA ILE A 162 -5.01 1.15 -0.92
C ILE A 162 -3.80 1.59 -0.08
N ASN A 163 -3.03 2.54 -0.60
CA ASN A 163 -1.93 3.15 0.14
C ASN A 163 -2.47 3.72 1.45
N THR A 164 -1.88 3.30 2.57
CA THR A 164 -2.26 3.75 3.91
C THR A 164 -1.54 5.06 4.26
N PRO A 165 -2.14 5.94 5.07
CA PRO A 165 -1.44 7.10 5.59
C PRO A 165 -0.43 6.69 6.66
N LEU A 166 0.67 7.44 6.77
CA LEU A 166 1.70 7.30 7.82
C LEU A 166 1.73 8.50 8.78
N PHE A 167 0.72 9.37 8.76
CA PHE A 167 0.54 10.37 9.82
C PHE A 167 -0.07 9.73 11.07
N ARG A 168 0.13 10.38 12.23
CA ARG A 168 -0.47 10.02 13.53
C ARG A 168 -0.44 8.52 13.83
N GLN A 169 0.71 7.87 13.61
CA GLN A 169 0.88 6.45 13.95
C GLN A 169 0.85 6.20 15.47
N ASP A 170 0.87 7.27 16.28
CA ASP A 170 0.62 7.28 17.72
C ASP A 170 -0.85 6.96 18.07
N LEU A 171 -1.78 7.04 17.10
CA LEU A 171 -3.22 6.86 17.32
C LEU A 171 -3.78 5.52 16.86
N ALA A 172 -2.99 4.65 16.24
CA ALA A 172 -3.51 3.40 15.70
C ALA A 172 -2.53 2.24 15.84
N ALA A 173 -3.09 1.07 16.16
CA ALA A 173 -2.46 -0.23 16.12
C ALA A 173 -3.57 -1.30 15.97
N PRO A 174 -3.26 -2.57 15.64
CA PRO A 174 -1.97 -3.04 15.14
C PRO A 174 -1.64 -2.49 13.75
N TYR A 175 -0.40 -2.67 13.31
CA TYR A 175 0.13 -2.14 12.06
C TYR A 175 0.14 -3.18 10.94
N GLY A 176 0.08 -2.69 9.70
CA GLY A 176 -0.09 -3.49 8.48
C GLY A 176 -1.56 -3.65 8.14
N THR A 177 -1.90 -3.84 6.86
CA THR A 177 -3.33 -3.88 6.49
C THR A 177 -4.04 -5.13 7.01
N ALA A 178 -3.32 -6.21 7.35
CA ALA A 178 -3.86 -7.35 8.12
C ALA A 178 -3.56 -7.29 9.61
N GLY A 179 -3.06 -6.15 10.08
CA GLY A 179 -2.73 -5.92 11.47
C GLY A 179 -1.63 -6.84 11.96
N GLU A 180 -0.75 -7.33 11.10
CA GLU A 180 0.28 -8.36 11.32
C GLU A 180 1.26 -8.01 12.44
N PHE A 181 1.49 -6.70 12.67
CA PHE A 181 2.55 -6.21 13.55
C PHE A 181 1.98 -5.49 14.77
N HIS A 182 2.47 -5.84 15.97
CA HIS A 182 2.14 -5.10 17.19
C HIS A 182 2.94 -3.80 17.35
N ARG A 183 4.06 -3.66 16.65
CA ARG A 183 5.00 -2.56 16.83
C ARG A 183 5.34 -1.91 15.50
N LEU A 184 5.43 -0.59 15.51
CA LEU A 184 5.68 0.22 14.31
C LEU A 184 7.07 -0.06 13.73
N GLU A 185 8.07 -0.33 14.58
CA GLU A 185 9.41 -0.68 14.10
C GLU A 185 9.47 -2.03 13.36
N ASP A 186 8.57 -2.97 13.69
CA ASP A 186 8.58 -4.31 13.06
C ASP A 186 8.02 -4.25 11.64
N ILE A 187 6.91 -3.52 11.43
CA ILE A 187 6.41 -3.24 10.07
C ILE A 187 7.42 -2.41 9.28
N GLY A 188 8.10 -1.45 9.92
CA GLY A 188 9.17 -0.68 9.30
C GLY A 188 10.29 -1.59 8.80
N ASN A 189 10.74 -2.55 9.62
CA ASN A 189 11.74 -3.52 9.20
C ASN A 189 11.26 -4.41 8.04
N ALA A 190 10.03 -4.92 8.10
CA ALA A 190 9.45 -5.72 7.01
C ALA A 190 9.36 -4.91 5.71
N SER A 191 8.93 -3.65 5.80
CA SER A 191 8.82 -2.74 4.65
C SER A 191 10.18 -2.52 3.98
N TYR A 192 11.26 -2.30 4.75
CA TYR A 192 12.59 -2.16 4.16
C TYR A 192 13.16 -3.47 3.62
N THR A 193 12.99 -4.58 4.33
CA THR A 193 13.65 -5.85 3.99
C THR A 193 12.88 -6.70 3.00
N MET A 194 11.62 -6.36 2.70
CA MET A 194 10.76 -7.11 1.80
C MET A 194 10.07 -6.20 0.77
N ASN A 195 9.31 -5.18 1.19
CA ASN A 195 8.53 -4.37 0.23
C ASN A 195 9.41 -3.50 -0.67
N LEU A 196 10.41 -2.83 -0.08
CA LEU A 196 11.37 -1.99 -0.81
C LEU A 196 12.56 -2.78 -1.35
N ASP A 197 12.72 -4.05 -0.92
CA ASP A 197 13.79 -4.93 -1.37
C ASP A 197 13.35 -6.41 -1.39
N PRO A 198 12.45 -6.77 -2.32
CA PRO A 198 11.92 -8.13 -2.39
C PRO A 198 13.01 -9.16 -2.72
N THR A 199 14.16 -8.74 -3.23
CA THR A 199 15.30 -9.62 -3.52
C THR A 199 15.86 -10.31 -2.28
N SER A 200 15.52 -9.86 -1.07
CA SER A 200 15.81 -10.60 0.17
C SER A 200 15.15 -11.98 0.17
N LEU A 201 14.06 -12.20 -0.58
CA LEU A 201 13.33 -13.46 -0.67
C LEU A 201 14.13 -14.59 -1.34
N VAL A 202 15.12 -14.28 -2.18
CA VAL A 202 15.98 -15.29 -2.84
C VAL A 202 17.23 -15.65 -2.02
N THR A 203 17.36 -15.06 -0.82
CA THR A 203 18.40 -15.47 0.14
C THR A 203 18.00 -16.79 0.82
N PRO A 204 18.93 -17.54 1.44
CA PRO A 204 18.58 -18.75 2.19
C PRO A 204 17.48 -18.50 3.24
N GLU A 205 17.59 -17.40 3.99
CA GLU A 205 16.62 -16.99 5.02
C GLU A 205 15.28 -16.56 4.41
N GLY A 206 15.31 -15.84 3.28
CA GLY A 206 14.11 -15.46 2.54
C GLY A 206 13.35 -16.66 1.98
N ARG A 207 14.07 -17.66 1.46
CA ARG A 207 13.49 -18.92 0.97
C ARG A 207 12.89 -19.74 2.11
N GLU A 208 13.55 -19.76 3.27
CA GLU A 208 12.99 -20.37 4.49
C GLU A 208 11.71 -19.66 4.94
N PHE A 209 11.68 -18.33 4.89
CA PHE A 209 10.48 -17.54 5.18
C PHE A 209 9.31 -17.91 4.26
N LEU A 210 9.53 -17.89 2.95
CA LEU A 210 8.48 -18.25 1.98
C LEU A 210 8.02 -19.70 2.17
N LYS A 211 8.94 -20.63 2.45
CA LYS A 211 8.59 -22.02 2.81
C LYS A 211 7.70 -22.09 4.05
N LYS A 212 8.00 -21.29 5.09
CA LYS A 212 7.19 -21.24 6.32
C LYS A 212 5.79 -20.68 6.05
N LYS A 213 5.65 -19.73 5.12
CA LYS A 213 4.37 -19.07 4.80
C LYS A 213 3.50 -19.86 3.82
N GLY A 214 4.11 -20.36 2.73
CA GLY A 214 3.44 -20.95 1.58
C GLY A 214 3.84 -22.40 1.28
N GLY A 215 4.64 -23.05 2.13
CA GLY A 215 5.05 -24.44 1.95
C GLY A 215 5.84 -24.66 0.65
N ALA A 216 5.42 -25.63 -0.15
CA ALA A 216 6.05 -25.93 -1.44
C ALA A 216 5.90 -24.78 -2.45
N ALA A 217 4.72 -24.14 -2.50
CA ALA A 217 4.46 -23.01 -3.39
C ALA A 217 5.36 -21.80 -3.06
N GLY A 218 5.64 -21.56 -1.78
CA GLY A 218 6.59 -20.52 -1.38
C GLY A 218 8.03 -20.82 -1.80
N VAL A 219 8.43 -22.09 -1.84
CA VAL A 219 9.75 -22.50 -2.36
C VAL A 219 9.83 -22.31 -3.87
N GLU A 220 8.77 -22.69 -4.58
CA GLU A 220 8.64 -22.49 -6.03
C GLU A 220 8.72 -21.01 -6.40
N LEU A 221 7.98 -20.15 -5.69
CA LEU A 221 8.03 -18.70 -5.85
C LEU A 221 9.45 -18.14 -5.70
N ALA A 222 10.21 -18.62 -4.70
CA ALA A 222 11.59 -18.20 -4.49
C ALA A 222 12.51 -18.65 -5.64
N ASP A 223 12.33 -19.88 -6.13
CA ASP A 223 13.14 -20.46 -7.19
C ASP A 223 12.88 -19.77 -8.54
N ASP A 224 11.62 -19.48 -8.84
CA ASP A 224 11.19 -18.72 -10.02
C ASP A 224 11.67 -17.29 -9.97
N TYR A 225 11.54 -16.63 -8.81
CA TYR A 225 12.04 -15.28 -8.66
C TYR A 225 13.56 -15.22 -8.83
N ALA A 226 14.29 -16.20 -8.29
CA ALA A 226 15.73 -16.31 -8.49
C ALA A 226 16.09 -16.53 -9.98
N LYS A 227 15.28 -17.29 -10.74
CA LYS A 227 15.43 -17.44 -12.20
C LYS A 227 15.25 -16.09 -12.90
N ILE A 228 14.19 -15.37 -12.59
CA ILE A 228 13.89 -14.06 -13.20
C ILE A 228 15.00 -13.04 -12.92
N LEU A 229 15.51 -12.96 -11.68
CA LEU A 229 16.60 -12.04 -11.36
C LEU A 229 17.87 -12.35 -12.18
N ARG A 230 18.16 -13.62 -12.45
CA ARG A 230 19.27 -14.02 -13.33
C ARG A 230 19.03 -13.61 -14.79
N GLU A 231 17.82 -13.83 -15.30
CA GLU A 231 17.45 -13.51 -16.68
C GLU A 231 17.44 -12.01 -16.96
N THR A 232 16.94 -11.21 -16.01
CA THR A 232 16.88 -9.75 -16.09
C THR A 232 18.22 -9.07 -15.79
N GLY A 233 19.24 -9.86 -15.38
CA GLY A 233 20.59 -9.36 -15.11
C GLY A 233 20.70 -8.48 -13.87
N VAL A 234 19.71 -8.52 -12.96
CA VAL A 234 19.73 -7.80 -11.68
C VAL A 234 20.88 -8.34 -10.80
N LYS A 235 21.73 -7.45 -10.29
CA LYS A 235 22.96 -7.80 -9.54
C LYS A 235 23.14 -6.90 -8.32
N GLY A 236 23.93 -7.39 -7.37
CA GLY A 236 24.29 -6.63 -6.16
C GLY A 236 23.17 -6.57 -5.12
N HIS A 237 22.27 -7.56 -5.16
CA HIS A 237 21.15 -7.71 -4.26
C HIS A 237 21.49 -8.68 -3.10
N PRO A 238 20.87 -8.56 -1.92
CA PRO A 238 19.90 -7.52 -1.52
C PRO A 238 20.49 -6.12 -1.44
N PHE A 239 19.67 -5.11 -1.72
CA PHE A 239 20.06 -3.69 -1.83
C PHE A 239 20.00 -2.95 -0.50
N VAL A 240 19.13 -3.38 0.41
CA VAL A 240 18.99 -2.78 1.73
C VAL A 240 20.06 -3.34 2.67
N THR A 241 20.84 -2.42 3.25
CA THR A 241 21.84 -2.78 4.26
C THR A 241 21.15 -3.16 5.56
N ALA A 242 21.37 -4.40 5.99
CA ALA A 242 20.80 -4.97 7.21
C ALA A 242 21.78 -5.94 7.86
N THR A 243 21.64 -6.12 9.17
CA THR A 243 22.27 -7.24 9.89
C THR A 243 21.55 -8.55 9.55
N VAL A 244 22.28 -9.66 9.46
CA VAL A 244 21.79 -10.99 9.07
C VAL A 244 21.93 -12.00 10.20
N GLY A 245 21.36 -13.19 10.05
CA GLY A 245 21.45 -14.27 11.04
C GLY A 245 20.43 -14.16 12.18
N HIS A 246 19.37 -13.37 11.99
CA HIS A 246 18.25 -13.30 12.93
C HIS A 246 17.25 -14.44 12.69
N PRO A 247 16.41 -14.79 13.69
CA PRO A 247 15.38 -15.81 13.52
C PRO A 247 14.43 -15.50 12.36
N VAL A 248 14.18 -16.50 11.52
CA VAL A 248 13.31 -16.39 10.34
C VAL A 248 11.85 -16.57 10.70
N GLY A 249 11.00 -15.73 10.11
CA GLY A 249 9.55 -15.75 10.29
C GLY A 249 9.09 -15.30 11.67
N GLU A 250 9.94 -14.58 12.42
CA GLU A 250 9.50 -13.71 13.51
C GLU A 250 9.08 -12.35 12.95
N LEU A 251 8.11 -11.69 13.57
CA LEU A 251 7.67 -10.34 13.16
C LEU A 251 8.81 -9.32 13.08
N THR A 252 9.81 -9.48 13.96
CA THR A 252 10.95 -8.55 14.06
C THR A 252 11.99 -8.75 12.96
N SER A 253 12.00 -9.91 12.29
CA SER A 253 12.93 -10.27 11.22
C SER A 253 12.33 -11.33 10.30
N PRO A 254 11.29 -11.02 9.52
CA PRO A 254 10.58 -12.04 8.74
C PRO A 254 11.52 -12.85 7.85
N VAL A 255 12.45 -12.17 7.17
CA VAL A 255 13.46 -12.77 6.28
C VAL A 255 14.86 -12.88 6.92
N GLY A 256 14.94 -12.98 8.25
CA GLY A 256 16.20 -13.13 8.99
C GLY A 256 17.12 -11.90 8.97
N ARG A 257 16.56 -10.74 8.60
CA ARG A 257 17.28 -9.47 8.43
C ARG A 257 16.71 -8.37 9.32
N LYS A 258 17.58 -7.54 9.88
CA LYS A 258 17.21 -6.34 10.63
C LYS A 258 17.98 -5.13 10.17
N VAL A 259 17.25 -4.09 9.73
CA VAL A 259 17.83 -2.76 9.52
C VAL A 259 18.23 -2.14 10.86
N ASP A 260 18.92 -1.00 10.80
CA ASP A 260 19.35 -0.28 12.01
C ASP A 260 18.16 0.08 12.90
N ARG A 261 18.16 -0.40 14.15
CA ARG A 261 17.07 -0.20 15.09
C ARG A 261 16.89 1.27 15.46
N GLN A 262 17.97 2.03 15.61
CA GLN A 262 17.84 3.45 15.96
C GLN A 262 17.16 4.20 14.82
N LYS A 263 17.50 3.91 13.57
CA LYS A 263 16.81 4.50 12.41
C LYS A 263 15.32 4.16 12.36
N LEU A 264 14.93 2.94 12.77
CA LEU A 264 13.51 2.58 12.89
C LEU A 264 12.82 3.39 13.99
N LEU A 265 13.45 3.54 15.16
CA LEU A 265 12.88 4.34 16.25
C LEU A 265 12.79 5.83 15.89
N ASP A 266 13.78 6.37 15.19
CA ASP A 266 13.75 7.74 14.66
C ASP A 266 12.61 7.91 13.63
N MET A 267 12.39 6.89 12.78
CA MET A 267 11.28 6.87 11.83
C MET A 267 9.93 6.79 12.55
N ASN A 268 9.80 5.99 13.60
CA ASN A 268 8.58 5.93 14.42
C ASN A 268 8.25 7.31 15.00
N ALA A 269 9.21 7.94 15.68
CA ALA A 269 9.03 9.28 16.25
C ALA A 269 8.66 10.33 15.18
N TYR A 270 9.23 10.21 13.98
CA TYR A 270 8.86 11.05 12.86
C TYR A 270 7.41 10.82 12.43
N MET A 271 6.99 9.57 12.18
CA MET A 271 5.62 9.23 11.75
C MET A 271 4.56 9.58 12.80
N ASP A 272 4.87 9.41 14.09
CA ASP A 272 4.04 9.84 15.21
C ASP A 272 3.86 11.37 15.22
N SER A 273 4.91 12.12 14.84
CA SER A 273 4.87 13.59 14.81
C SER A 273 4.13 14.18 13.61
N LEU A 274 3.86 13.38 12.57
CA LEU A 274 3.24 13.87 11.34
C LEU A 274 1.77 14.24 11.58
N PRO A 275 1.35 15.48 11.27
CA PRO A 275 -0.02 15.91 11.47
C PRO A 275 -0.95 15.24 10.45
N ALA A 276 -2.17 14.93 10.88
CA ALA A 276 -3.23 14.55 9.96
C ALA A 276 -3.68 15.76 9.13
N PRO A 277 -4.08 15.57 7.86
CA PRO A 277 -4.78 16.60 7.09
C PRO A 277 -6.01 17.12 7.83
N LYS A 278 -6.30 18.41 7.65
CA LYS A 278 -7.52 19.02 8.18
C LYS A 278 -8.75 18.43 7.51
N GLY A 279 -9.84 18.37 8.26
CA GLY A 279 -11.14 17.99 7.74
C GLY A 279 -11.62 19.01 6.71
N ALA A 280 -12.53 18.59 5.85
CA ALA A 280 -13.16 19.49 4.89
C ALA A 280 -13.94 20.59 5.62
N ASP A 281 -13.93 21.79 5.05
CA ASP A 281 -14.88 22.83 5.42
C ASP A 281 -16.27 22.43 4.92
N VAL A 282 -17.18 22.14 5.85
CA VAL A 282 -18.52 21.59 5.58
C VAL A 282 -19.61 22.38 6.31
N ASP A 283 -20.87 22.18 5.89
CA ASP A 283 -22.01 22.73 6.60
C ASP A 283 -22.10 22.12 8.02
N GLN A 284 -21.86 22.97 9.02
CA GLN A 284 -21.72 22.56 10.41
C GLN A 284 -23.03 22.00 10.99
N ALA A 285 -24.18 22.50 10.54
CA ALA A 285 -25.48 21.99 11.00
C ALA A 285 -25.70 20.55 10.51
N THR A 286 -25.33 20.27 9.25
CA THR A 286 -25.41 18.96 8.65
C THR A 286 -24.40 17.99 9.23
N ALA A 287 -23.15 18.41 9.40
CA ALA A 287 -22.12 17.60 10.06
C ALA A 287 -22.52 17.22 11.49
N LYS A 288 -23.17 18.12 12.25
CA LYS A 288 -23.69 17.81 13.60
C LYS A 288 -24.81 16.78 13.60
N ARG A 289 -25.73 16.81 12.63
CA ARG A 289 -26.74 15.74 12.47
C ARG A 289 -26.07 14.41 12.13
N GLY A 290 -25.10 14.44 11.21
CA GLY A 290 -24.30 13.28 10.84
C GLY A 290 -23.54 12.68 12.03
N GLU A 291 -22.97 13.52 12.90
CA GLU A 291 -22.31 13.05 14.12
C GLU A 291 -23.26 12.27 15.03
N GLN A 292 -24.48 12.77 15.21
CA GLN A 292 -25.48 12.09 16.05
C GLN A 292 -25.83 10.71 15.47
N ILE A 293 -26.08 10.64 14.17
CA ILE A 293 -26.39 9.38 13.49
C ILE A 293 -25.20 8.42 13.58
N PHE A 294 -23.98 8.91 13.39
CA PHE A 294 -22.76 8.12 13.55
C PHE A 294 -22.62 7.58 14.98
N ARG A 295 -22.91 8.39 16.00
CA ARG A 295 -22.90 7.96 17.40
C ARG A 295 -23.82 6.76 17.63
N GLU A 296 -25.01 6.79 17.05
CA GLU A 296 -26.03 5.76 17.21
C GLU A 296 -25.70 4.46 16.46
N ASN A 297 -24.96 4.53 15.35
CA ASN A 297 -24.82 3.40 14.42
C ASN A 297 -23.39 2.86 14.25
N CYS A 298 -22.35 3.65 14.51
CA CYS A 298 -20.97 3.33 14.12
C CYS A 298 -20.02 3.17 15.30
N THR A 299 -20.41 3.62 16.50
CA THR A 299 -19.52 3.68 17.67
C THR A 299 -19.26 2.36 18.38
N ALA A 300 -19.88 1.28 17.91
CA ALA A 300 -19.52 -0.07 18.32
C ALA A 300 -18.08 -0.46 17.90
N CYS A 301 -17.52 0.24 16.90
CA CYS A 301 -16.17 0.01 16.41
C CYS A 301 -15.36 1.30 16.26
N HIS A 302 -15.98 2.41 15.85
CA HIS A 302 -15.27 3.65 15.53
C HIS A 302 -15.46 4.75 16.58
N ASN A 303 -14.45 5.60 16.75
CA ASN A 303 -14.58 6.77 17.61
C ASN A 303 -15.17 7.95 16.85
N VAL A 304 -15.87 8.83 17.57
CA VAL A 304 -16.29 10.14 17.04
C VAL A 304 -15.15 11.15 17.09
N ASP A 305 -14.41 11.12 18.20
CA ASP A 305 -13.21 11.91 18.41
C ASP A 305 -12.02 11.21 17.75
N GLN A 306 -11.38 11.85 16.78
CA GLN A 306 -10.21 11.28 16.10
C GLN A 306 -8.89 11.70 16.75
N SER A 307 -8.92 12.48 17.83
CA SER A 307 -7.72 12.80 18.61
C SER A 307 -7.32 11.70 19.58
N VAL A 308 -8.20 10.71 19.80
CA VAL A 308 -7.99 9.58 20.69
C VAL A 308 -7.59 8.32 19.93
N PHE A 309 -6.90 7.43 20.64
CA PHE A 309 -6.40 6.17 20.10
C PHE A 309 -7.55 5.29 19.56
N VAL A 310 -7.41 4.79 18.33
CA VAL A 310 -8.32 3.83 17.70
C VAL A 310 -8.24 2.51 18.47
N PRO A 311 -9.36 1.86 18.84
CA PRO A 311 -9.31 0.61 19.59
C PRO A 311 -8.36 -0.41 18.92
N PRO A 312 -7.34 -0.94 19.62
CA PRO A 312 -6.30 -1.81 19.04
C PRO A 312 -6.79 -3.25 18.83
N MET A 313 -8.04 -3.41 18.44
CA MET A 313 -8.66 -4.71 18.23
C MET A 313 -8.71 -5.06 16.75
N LEU A 314 -8.66 -6.35 16.47
CA LEU A 314 -9.07 -6.88 15.18
C LEU A 314 -10.57 -7.16 15.18
N ILE A 315 -11.22 -6.85 14.07
CA ILE A 315 -12.60 -7.26 13.83
C ILE A 315 -12.59 -8.52 12.99
N GLU A 316 -13.17 -9.60 13.53
CA GLU A 316 -13.30 -10.90 12.85
C GLU A 316 -13.91 -10.76 11.46
N MET A 317 -13.36 -11.50 10.48
CA MET A 317 -13.82 -11.44 9.09
C MET A 317 -15.32 -11.70 8.93
N THR A 318 -15.89 -12.66 9.64
CA THR A 318 -17.33 -12.99 9.58
C THR A 318 -18.22 -11.86 10.08
N ARG A 319 -17.71 -10.97 10.93
CA ARG A 319 -18.46 -9.80 11.43
C ARG A 319 -18.48 -8.64 10.44
N ILE A 320 -17.38 -8.43 9.71
CA ILE A 320 -17.25 -7.33 8.74
C ILE A 320 -17.50 -7.75 7.31
N TYR A 321 -17.58 -9.05 7.02
CA TYR A 321 -17.94 -9.57 5.71
C TYR A 321 -18.89 -10.76 5.92
N PRO A 322 -20.21 -10.53 6.05
CA PRO A 322 -21.17 -11.62 6.30
C PRO A 322 -21.27 -12.64 5.17
N GLY A 323 -20.92 -12.26 3.93
CA GLY A 323 -20.76 -13.17 2.80
C GLY A 323 -19.41 -13.91 2.76
N TYR A 324 -18.61 -13.83 3.84
CA TYR A 324 -17.32 -14.50 3.90
C TYR A 324 -17.48 -16.02 3.98
N GLU A 325 -17.12 -16.69 2.89
CA GLU A 325 -17.22 -18.15 2.72
C GLU A 325 -15.86 -18.72 2.28
N PRO A 326 -14.85 -18.73 3.17
CA PRO A 326 -13.51 -19.15 2.79
C PRO A 326 -13.43 -20.65 2.51
N VAL A 327 -12.72 -20.99 1.45
CA VAL A 327 -12.27 -22.36 1.15
C VAL A 327 -10.81 -22.48 1.56
N VAL A 328 -10.50 -23.49 2.37
CA VAL A 328 -9.12 -23.81 2.74
C VAL A 328 -8.39 -24.42 1.53
N LEU A 329 -7.33 -23.74 1.10
CA LEU A 329 -6.48 -24.14 -0.01
C LEU A 329 -5.31 -25.01 0.48
N ALA A 330 -4.73 -24.68 1.65
CA ALA A 330 -3.69 -25.47 2.28
C ALA A 330 -3.70 -25.31 3.81
N GLN A 331 -3.31 -26.37 4.51
CA GLN A 331 -3.13 -26.35 5.96
C GLN A 331 -1.74 -25.81 6.33
N ARG A 332 -1.65 -25.15 7.48
CA ARG A 332 -0.39 -24.66 8.07
C ARG A 332 -0.29 -25.07 9.53
N ASP A 333 0.94 -25.12 10.02
CA ASP A 333 1.19 -25.41 11.43
C ASP A 333 0.79 -24.21 12.30
N PRO A 334 0.11 -24.43 13.45
CA PRO A 334 -0.16 -23.37 14.41
C PRO A 334 1.12 -22.61 14.81
N PRO A 335 1.05 -21.28 15.03
CA PRO A 335 -0.17 -20.49 15.18
C PRO A 335 -0.79 -19.98 13.87
N LEU A 336 -0.21 -20.30 12.71
CA LEU A 336 -0.70 -19.79 11.43
C LEU A 336 -2.10 -20.32 11.12
N SER A 337 -2.98 -19.44 10.63
CA SER A 337 -4.27 -19.82 10.04
C SER A 337 -4.04 -20.67 8.78
N PRO A 338 -4.98 -21.48 8.31
CA PRO A 338 -4.85 -22.11 7.00
C PRO A 338 -4.73 -21.07 5.88
N ILE A 339 -4.07 -21.42 4.77
CA ILE A 339 -4.16 -20.63 3.54
C ILE A 339 -5.57 -20.83 3.00
N GLN A 340 -6.32 -19.75 2.88
CA GLN A 340 -7.73 -19.82 2.51
C GLN A 340 -8.18 -18.58 1.76
N ASN A 341 -9.12 -18.78 0.85
CA ASN A 341 -9.67 -17.73 -0.01
C ASN A 341 -11.20 -17.79 -0.06
N SER A 342 -11.86 -16.65 -0.05
CA SER A 342 -13.30 -16.49 -0.23
C SER A 342 -13.58 -15.90 -1.62
N PRO A 343 -14.77 -16.12 -2.22
CA PRO A 343 -15.13 -15.41 -3.44
C PRO A 343 -15.10 -13.88 -3.24
N GLY A 344 -14.57 -13.18 -4.24
CA GLY A 344 -14.41 -11.72 -4.23
C GLY A 344 -12.94 -11.31 -4.29
N ILE A 345 -12.64 -10.08 -3.88
CA ILE A 345 -11.28 -9.52 -3.79
C ILE A 345 -10.96 -8.96 -2.40
N PHE A 346 -11.93 -9.00 -1.49
CA PHE A 346 -11.82 -8.35 -0.19
C PHE A 346 -10.89 -9.11 0.75
N ASP A 347 -10.81 -10.44 0.67
CA ASP A 347 -9.89 -11.22 1.51
C ASP A 347 -8.58 -11.62 0.80
N ASP A 348 -8.40 -11.24 -0.47
CA ASP A 348 -7.21 -11.59 -1.26
C ASP A 348 -5.90 -11.26 -0.54
N LYS A 349 -5.82 -10.08 0.09
CA LYS A 349 -4.62 -9.64 0.85
C LYS A 349 -4.33 -10.49 2.08
N MET A 350 -5.31 -11.25 2.56
CA MET A 350 -5.18 -12.08 3.76
C MET A 350 -4.92 -13.55 3.46
N ILE A 351 -4.93 -13.98 2.19
CA ILE A 351 -4.87 -15.43 1.85
C ILE A 351 -3.67 -16.12 2.50
N VAL A 352 -2.49 -15.50 2.41
CA VAL A 352 -1.25 -16.02 3.00
C VAL A 352 -0.85 -15.24 4.25
N VAL A 353 -0.97 -13.91 4.23
CA VAL A 353 -0.50 -13.04 5.31
C VAL A 353 -1.68 -12.53 6.13
N ASP A 354 -1.75 -12.91 7.40
CA ASP A 354 -2.73 -12.37 8.32
C ASP A 354 -2.18 -12.33 9.75
N ALA A 355 -3.02 -11.86 10.66
CA ALA A 355 -2.71 -11.70 12.05
C ALA A 355 -2.39 -13.00 12.83
N SER A 356 -2.60 -14.17 12.24
CA SER A 356 -2.14 -15.44 12.82
C SER A 356 -0.62 -15.53 12.94
N ASP A 357 0.12 -14.69 12.23
CA ASP A 357 1.58 -14.52 12.35
C ASP A 357 2.05 -14.18 13.76
N ARG A 358 1.16 -13.64 14.59
CA ARG A 358 1.40 -13.39 16.02
C ARG A 358 0.45 -14.16 16.93
N GLY A 359 -0.27 -15.14 16.39
CA GLY A 359 -1.25 -15.97 17.10
C GLY A 359 -2.59 -15.31 17.38
N ASP A 360 -2.95 -14.28 16.61
CA ASP A 360 -4.21 -13.56 16.74
C ASP A 360 -5.23 -14.02 15.68
N ILE A 361 -6.46 -13.52 15.78
CA ILE A 361 -7.56 -13.88 14.88
C ILE A 361 -7.35 -13.33 13.47
N ARG A 362 -7.88 -14.01 12.45
CA ARG A 362 -8.01 -13.44 11.11
C ARG A 362 -9.10 -12.36 11.11
N GLY A 363 -8.70 -11.12 10.81
CA GLY A 363 -9.59 -9.97 10.82
C GLY A 363 -8.90 -8.72 10.27
N ASN A 364 -9.60 -7.59 10.32
CA ASN A 364 -9.03 -6.29 9.97
C ASN A 364 -8.86 -5.41 11.20
N ALA A 365 -7.74 -4.70 11.25
CA ALA A 365 -7.54 -3.60 12.18
C ALA A 365 -8.48 -2.44 11.81
N LEU A 366 -8.87 -1.65 12.81
CA LEU A 366 -9.70 -0.48 12.58
C LEU A 366 -8.84 0.64 11.95
N PRO A 367 -9.28 1.26 10.85
CA PRO A 367 -8.57 2.38 10.25
C PRO A 367 -8.80 3.67 11.05
N LEU A 368 -7.84 4.60 10.96
CA LEU A 368 -8.08 6.00 11.29
C LEU A 368 -9.18 6.56 10.36
N LEU A 369 -10.17 7.25 10.91
CA LEU A 369 -11.18 7.97 10.13
C LEU A 369 -10.72 9.41 9.84
N LEU A 370 -9.48 9.55 9.39
CA LEU A 370 -8.82 10.81 9.05
C LEU A 370 -8.47 10.85 7.56
N ASP A 371 -8.35 12.06 6.99
CA ASP A 371 -8.08 12.30 5.56
C ASP A 371 -9.12 11.65 4.61
N LEU A 372 -10.37 11.48 5.08
CA LEU A 372 -11.41 10.81 4.29
C LEU A 372 -11.93 11.68 3.12
N ASP A 373 -11.85 13.01 3.22
CA ASP A 373 -12.29 13.91 2.15
C ASP A 373 -11.46 13.76 0.86
N ARG A 374 -10.17 13.45 0.99
CA ARG A 374 -9.30 13.18 -0.16
C ARG A 374 -9.53 11.82 -0.82
N ARG A 375 -10.27 10.91 -0.16
CA ARG A 375 -10.52 9.56 -0.67
C ARG A 375 -11.74 9.50 -1.57
N THR A 376 -11.56 8.94 -2.75
CA THR A 376 -12.64 8.62 -3.70
C THR A 376 -13.02 7.14 -3.68
N VAL A 377 -12.14 6.30 -3.14
CA VAL A 377 -12.34 4.86 -2.96
C VAL A 377 -12.14 4.46 -1.50
N PHE A 378 -12.89 3.47 -1.05
CA PHE A 378 -12.97 3.00 0.32
C PHE A 378 -12.84 1.47 0.38
N LEU A 379 -12.60 0.99 1.60
CA LEU A 379 -12.10 -0.35 1.91
C LEU A 379 -10.67 -0.55 1.38
N HIS A 380 -9.95 -1.54 1.93
CA HIS A 380 -8.55 -1.77 1.55
C HIS A 380 -8.43 -2.28 0.12
N ASP A 381 -9.44 -2.97 -0.39
CA ASP A 381 -9.49 -3.57 -1.73
C ASP A 381 -9.97 -2.61 -2.83
N VAL A 382 -10.22 -1.33 -2.48
CA VAL A 382 -10.76 -0.27 -3.33
C VAL A 382 -12.11 -0.58 -3.98
N SER A 383 -12.90 -1.49 -3.41
CA SER A 383 -14.16 -1.97 -4.00
C SER A 383 -15.33 -0.98 -3.90
N VAL A 384 -15.19 0.11 -3.14
CA VAL A 384 -16.29 1.06 -2.87
C VAL A 384 -15.94 2.47 -3.29
N HIS A 385 -16.74 3.06 -4.18
CA HIS A 385 -16.50 4.41 -4.70
C HIS A 385 -17.37 5.45 -3.98
N GLY A 386 -16.78 6.22 -3.08
CA GLY A 386 -17.44 7.29 -2.34
C GLY A 386 -18.08 6.87 -1.01
N LEU A 387 -18.17 7.82 -0.07
CA LEU A 387 -18.77 7.63 1.25
C LEU A 387 -20.27 7.28 1.19
N ASP A 388 -21.03 7.90 0.27
CA ASP A 388 -22.45 7.56 0.11
C ASP A 388 -22.64 6.09 -0.29
N SER A 389 -21.84 5.61 -1.26
CA SER A 389 -21.85 4.21 -1.67
C SER A 389 -21.47 3.26 -0.53
N LEU A 390 -20.45 3.62 0.28
CA LEU A 390 -20.05 2.84 1.45
C LEU A 390 -21.20 2.59 2.42
N LEU A 391 -22.08 3.58 2.59
CA LEU A 391 -23.19 3.57 3.53
C LEU A 391 -24.52 3.13 2.88
N ASP A 392 -24.57 2.86 1.58
CA ASP A 392 -25.80 2.52 0.84
C ASP A 392 -26.14 1.01 0.91
N PRO A 393 -27.33 0.62 1.40
CA PRO A 393 -27.74 -0.79 1.46
C PRO A 393 -27.85 -1.50 0.11
N LYS A 394 -27.83 -0.76 -1.02
CA LYS A 394 -27.77 -1.36 -2.37
C LYS A 394 -26.53 -2.22 -2.60
N ARG A 395 -25.47 -2.05 -1.80
CA ARG A 395 -24.30 -2.93 -1.83
C ARG A 395 -24.61 -4.37 -1.40
N GLY A 396 -25.72 -4.59 -0.67
CA GLY A 396 -26.19 -5.90 -0.26
C GLY A 396 -25.70 -6.33 1.12
N ALA A 397 -26.54 -7.06 1.86
CA ALA A 397 -26.27 -7.42 3.25
C ALA A 397 -25.06 -8.37 3.45
N THR A 398 -24.62 -9.04 2.39
CA THR A 398 -23.46 -9.94 2.41
C THR A 398 -22.17 -9.26 2.00
N ALA A 399 -22.19 -8.00 1.55
CA ALA A 399 -21.00 -7.30 1.11
C ALA A 399 -20.07 -6.94 2.29
N PRO A 400 -18.77 -6.68 2.04
CA PRO A 400 -17.87 -6.19 3.06
C PRO A 400 -18.32 -4.84 3.65
N HIS A 401 -18.17 -4.72 4.95
CA HIS A 401 -18.60 -3.60 5.79
C HIS A 401 -20.07 -3.20 5.55
N PRO A 402 -21.06 -4.09 5.82
CA PRO A 402 -22.46 -3.85 5.49
C PRO A 402 -23.22 -3.04 6.56
N PHE A 403 -22.59 -1.97 7.05
CA PHE A 403 -23.16 -1.06 8.04
C PHE A 403 -23.76 0.14 7.31
N TYR A 404 -25.06 0.05 7.01
CA TYR A 404 -25.74 0.95 6.09
C TYR A 404 -26.73 1.88 6.80
N LEU A 405 -27.07 2.99 6.13
CA LEU A 405 -28.17 3.87 6.49
C LEU A 405 -29.16 3.88 5.34
N SER A 406 -30.39 3.42 5.56
CA SER A 406 -31.38 3.29 4.48
C SER A 406 -31.86 4.64 3.95
N ASP A 407 -31.94 5.65 4.80
CA ASP A 407 -32.33 7.02 4.43
C ASP A 407 -31.16 7.75 3.71
N PRO A 408 -31.34 8.17 2.44
CA PRO A 408 -30.32 8.91 1.70
C PRO A 408 -29.92 10.23 2.35
N GLU A 409 -30.81 10.92 3.06
CA GLU A 409 -30.46 12.19 3.72
C GLU A 409 -29.60 11.92 4.96
N GLN A 410 -29.88 10.86 5.71
CA GLN A 410 -28.99 10.42 6.80
C GLN A 410 -27.61 10.02 6.28
N ARG A 411 -27.52 9.34 5.13
CA ARG A 411 -26.22 9.04 4.51
C ARG A 411 -25.44 10.29 4.14
N LYS A 412 -26.10 11.29 3.55
CA LYS A 412 -25.45 12.58 3.24
C LYS A 412 -24.96 13.28 4.50
N ASP A 413 -25.77 13.32 5.54
CA ASP A 413 -25.40 13.91 6.83
C ASP A 413 -24.15 13.21 7.41
N VAL A 414 -24.13 11.88 7.46
CA VAL A 414 -22.98 11.10 7.96
C VAL A 414 -21.76 11.24 7.05
N ALA A 415 -21.92 11.21 5.72
CA ALA A 415 -20.82 11.45 4.80
C ALA A 415 -20.21 12.84 5.00
N MET A 416 -21.03 13.87 5.26
CA MET A 416 -20.55 15.21 5.55
C MET A 416 -19.78 15.26 6.88
N PHE A 417 -20.28 14.60 7.91
CA PHE A 417 -19.56 14.42 9.18
C PHE A 417 -18.20 13.74 8.97
N LEU A 418 -18.15 12.61 8.26
CA LEU A 418 -16.92 11.86 8.00
C LEU A 418 -15.87 12.68 7.24
N ARG A 419 -16.30 13.52 6.29
CA ARG A 419 -15.39 14.45 5.57
C ARG A 419 -14.81 15.55 6.46
N SER A 420 -15.53 15.93 7.52
CA SER A 420 -15.11 16.96 8.47
C SER A 420 -14.14 16.47 9.55
N LEU A 421 -13.88 15.16 9.62
CA LEU A 421 -13.08 14.59 10.69
C LEU A 421 -11.62 15.03 10.61
N ASP A 422 -11.13 15.58 11.72
CA ASP A 422 -9.72 15.88 12.01
C ASP A 422 -9.42 15.69 13.50
N THR A 423 -8.23 16.10 13.91
CA THR A 423 -7.71 15.93 15.27
C THR A 423 -7.86 17.17 16.16
N ASP A 424 -8.53 18.23 15.70
CA ASP A 424 -8.55 19.56 16.37
C ASP A 424 -9.86 19.87 17.09
N ARG A 425 -10.66 18.86 17.42
CA ARG A 425 -11.99 19.02 18.02
C ARG A 425 -11.98 19.61 19.43
#